data_AF-A0A5R9GJU4-F1
#
_entry.id   AF-A0A5R9GJU4-F1
#
_cell.length_a   1.000
_cell.length_b   1.000
_cell.length_c   1.000
_cell.angle_alpha   90.00
_cell.angle_beta   90.00
_cell.angle_gamma   90.00
#
_symmetry.space_group_name_H-M   'P 1'
#
loop_
_entity.id
_entity.type
_entity.pdbx_description
1 polymer ?
#
loop_
_entity_poly.entity_id
_entity_poly.type
_entity_poly.pdbx_seq_one_letter_code
_entity_poly.pdbx_strand_id
1 'polypeptide(L)'
;MYNVNRKLQFLEDVDDEARPTFERVFDKAKEMESEFGKDLADCSLDELIAVFHHVAPEFTRTAIRNKESIEKYIDWCTEQGYRNEPNPLRECDEEWCYQFVTST
;
A
#
# COMPACT_ATOMS: atom_id res chain seq x y z
N MET A 1 11.08 3.86 -2.75
CA MET A 1 10.51 2.51 -2.57
C MET A 1 11.44 1.59 -1.76
N TYR A 2 10.92 0.78 -0.84
CA TYR A 2 11.61 -0.39 -0.25
C TYR A 2 11.46 -1.62 -1.18
N ASN A 3 12.32 -2.64 -1.10
CA ASN A 3 12.29 -3.83 -1.98
C ASN A 3 12.06 -3.48 -3.47
N VAL A 4 12.93 -2.59 -3.99
CA VAL A 4 12.74 -1.92 -5.28
C VAL A 4 12.53 -2.90 -6.42
N ASN A 5 13.26 -4.02 -6.46
CA ASN A 5 13.15 -4.98 -7.55
C ASN A 5 11.75 -5.60 -7.66
N ARG A 6 11.13 -5.98 -6.53
CA ARG A 6 9.77 -6.54 -6.50
C ARG A 6 8.74 -5.51 -6.95
N LYS A 7 8.87 -4.27 -6.47
CA LYS A 7 7.97 -3.18 -6.87
C LYS A 7 8.11 -2.80 -8.32
N LEU A 8 9.33 -2.80 -8.88
CA LEU A 8 9.54 -2.58 -10.31
C LEU A 8 8.89 -3.69 -11.14
N GLN A 9 9.01 -4.96 -10.74
CA GLN A 9 8.30 -6.06 -11.41
C GLN A 9 6.78 -5.86 -11.40
N PHE A 10 6.21 -5.51 -10.24
CA PHE A 10 4.79 -5.17 -10.17
C PHE A 10 4.42 -4.02 -11.11
N LEU A 11 5.24 -2.97 -11.16
CA LEU A 11 4.99 -1.82 -12.01
C LEU A 11 5.10 -2.13 -13.51
N GLU A 12 5.77 -3.20 -13.93
CA GLU A 12 5.79 -3.66 -15.33
C GLU A 12 4.41 -4.15 -15.79
N ASP A 13 3.59 -4.67 -14.88
CA ASP A 13 2.23 -5.17 -15.13
C ASP A 13 1.14 -4.07 -15.00
N VAL A 14 1.54 -2.84 -14.66
CA VAL A 14 0.61 -1.73 -14.41
C VAL A 14 0.59 -0.78 -15.60
N ASP A 15 -0.62 -0.36 -16.00
CA ASP A 15 -0.82 0.65 -17.05
C ASP A 15 -0.06 1.95 -16.73
N ASP A 16 0.55 2.55 -17.76
CA ASP A 16 1.36 3.77 -17.63
C ASP A 16 0.59 4.94 -16.97
N GLU A 17 -0.73 5.02 -17.16
CA GLU A 17 -1.57 6.04 -16.51
C GLU A 17 -1.70 5.85 -14.99
N ALA A 18 -1.64 4.60 -14.53
CA ALA A 18 -1.81 4.25 -13.13
C ALA A 18 -0.47 4.19 -12.38
N ARG A 19 0.64 3.88 -13.07
CA ARG A 19 1.99 3.74 -12.51
C ARG A 19 2.40 4.90 -11.56
N PRO A 20 2.19 6.19 -11.88
CA PRO A 20 2.56 7.28 -10.98
C PRO A 20 1.85 7.25 -9.61
N THR A 21 0.65 6.67 -9.56
CA THR A 21 -0.10 6.52 -8.29
C THR A 21 0.57 5.50 -7.39
N PHE A 22 0.99 4.35 -7.95
CA PHE A 22 1.69 3.30 -7.22
C PHE A 22 3.07 3.75 -6.76
N GLU A 23 3.85 4.38 -7.63
CA GLU A 23 5.17 4.91 -7.27
C GLU A 23 5.09 5.89 -6.10
N ARG A 24 4.11 6.80 -6.13
CA ARG A 24 3.90 7.78 -5.06
C ARG A 24 3.59 7.12 -3.72
N VAL A 25 2.73 6.11 -3.68
CA VAL A 25 2.40 5.43 -2.41
C VAL A 25 3.59 4.59 -1.91
N PHE A 26 4.33 3.92 -2.80
CA PHE A 26 5.53 3.17 -2.45
C PHE A 26 6.67 4.05 -1.94
N ASP A 27 6.80 5.26 -2.46
CA ASP A 27 7.80 6.21 -1.97
C ASP A 27 7.44 6.76 -0.60
N LYS A 28 6.16 7.07 -0.37
CA LYS A 28 5.68 7.48 0.96
C LYS A 28 5.77 6.36 2.00
N ALA A 29 5.47 5.12 1.62
CA ALA A 29 5.52 3.97 2.54
C ALA A 29 6.95 3.54 2.89
N LYS A 30 7.95 3.94 2.08
CA LYS A 30 9.35 3.50 2.20
C LYS A 30 9.92 3.67 3.61
N GLU A 31 9.61 4.78 4.27
CA GLU A 31 10.14 5.07 5.61
C GLU A 31 9.67 4.02 6.61
N MET A 32 8.36 3.75 6.64
CA MET A 32 7.76 2.72 7.51
C MET A 32 8.23 1.31 7.15
N GLU A 33 8.31 0.98 5.85
CA GLU A 33 8.85 -0.32 5.40
C GLU A 33 10.30 -0.53 5.89
N SER A 34 11.11 0.54 5.88
CA SER A 34 12.49 0.51 6.37
C SER A 34 12.55 0.39 7.89
N GLU A 35 11.64 1.04 8.61
CA GLU A 35 11.52 0.95 10.08
C GLU A 35 11.11 -0.46 10.52
N PHE A 36 10.16 -1.06 9.82
CA PHE A 36 9.69 -2.43 10.10
C PHE A 36 10.65 -3.50 9.59
N GLY A 37 11.52 -3.16 8.64
CA GLY A 37 12.35 -4.13 7.90
C GLY A 37 11.51 -5.09 7.04
N LYS A 38 10.33 -4.64 6.61
CA LYS A 38 9.33 -5.44 5.89
C LYS A 38 8.83 -4.70 4.66
N ASP A 39 8.56 -5.46 3.61
CA ASP A 39 7.82 -4.93 2.46
C ASP A 39 6.33 -4.81 2.83
N LEU A 40 5.59 -3.92 2.16
CA LEU A 40 4.14 -3.78 2.34
C LEU A 40 3.39 -5.11 2.23
N ALA A 41 3.84 -6.01 1.35
CA ALA A 41 3.26 -7.34 1.19
C ALA A 41 3.46 -8.25 2.40
N ASP A 42 4.44 -7.97 3.25
CA ASP A 42 4.81 -8.76 4.43
C ASP A 42 4.31 -8.12 5.73
N CYS A 43 3.63 -6.97 5.65
CA CYS A 43 3.09 -6.26 6.81
C CYS A 43 1.80 -6.91 7.34
N SER A 44 1.60 -6.83 8.66
CA SER A 44 0.32 -7.11 9.32
C SER A 44 -0.67 -5.96 9.13
N LEU A 45 -1.94 -6.15 9.51
CA LEU A 45 -2.93 -5.07 9.48
C LEU A 45 -2.51 -3.88 10.36
N ASP A 46 -1.98 -4.12 11.56
CA ASP A 46 -1.52 -3.07 12.47
C ASP A 46 -0.34 -2.27 11.89
N GLU A 47 0.59 -2.97 11.20
CA GLU A 47 1.71 -2.32 10.51
C GLU A 47 1.21 -1.49 9.33
N LEU A 48 0.22 -1.98 8.57
CA LEU A 48 -0.40 -1.22 7.49
C LEU A 48 -1.17 0.00 8.02
N ILE A 49 -1.88 -0.11 9.16
CA ILE A 49 -2.51 1.04 9.83
C ILE A 49 -1.46 2.12 10.13
N ALA A 50 -0.29 1.75 10.65
CA ALA A 50 0.80 2.69 10.88
C ALA A 50 1.33 3.31 9.56
N VAL A 51 1.41 2.53 8.47
CA VAL A 51 1.73 3.07 7.13
C VAL A 51 0.70 4.12 6.70
N PHE A 52 -0.59 3.86 6.81
CA PHE A 52 -1.63 4.81 6.38
C PHE A 52 -1.62 6.09 7.22
N HIS A 53 -1.37 6.00 8.53
CA HIS A 53 -1.15 7.16 9.38
C HIS A 53 0.09 7.97 8.99
N HIS A 54 1.20 7.30 8.63
CA HIS A 54 2.41 7.98 8.17
C HIS A 54 2.21 8.67 6.80
N VAL A 55 1.54 8.00 5.86
CA VAL A 55 1.22 8.54 4.53
C VAL A 55 0.34 9.79 4.62
N ALA A 56 -0.48 9.87 5.67
CA ALA A 56 -1.30 11.03 6.07
C ALA A 56 -2.02 11.70 4.90
N PRO A 57 -2.94 10.99 4.20
CA PRO A 57 -3.68 11.57 3.08
C PRO A 57 -4.50 12.79 3.52
N GLU A 58 -4.41 13.87 2.75
CA GLU A 58 -5.15 15.11 3.02
C GLU A 58 -6.66 14.96 2.81
N PHE A 59 -7.06 14.12 1.84
CA PHE A 59 -8.46 13.91 1.46
C PHE A 59 -8.81 12.43 1.50
N THR A 60 -10.06 12.12 1.85
CA THR A 60 -10.64 10.77 1.82
C THR A 60 -10.41 10.06 0.50
N ARG A 61 -10.61 10.74 -0.64
CA ARG A 61 -10.38 10.14 -1.97
C ARG A 61 -8.93 9.68 -2.15
N THR A 62 -7.98 10.40 -1.57
CA THR A 62 -6.56 10.02 -1.59
C THR A 62 -6.29 8.83 -0.68
N ALA A 63 -6.94 8.77 0.49
CA ALA A 63 -6.86 7.64 1.40
C ALA A 63 -7.35 6.35 0.74
N ILE A 64 -8.53 6.40 0.11
CA ILE A 64 -9.12 5.28 -0.63
C ILE A 64 -8.20 4.82 -1.75
N ARG A 65 -7.71 5.74 -2.59
CA ARG A 65 -6.78 5.40 -3.69
C ARG A 65 -5.47 4.78 -3.20
N ASN A 66 -4.93 5.26 -2.08
CA ASN A 66 -3.74 4.67 -1.49
C ASN A 66 -4.04 3.25 -0.98
N LYS A 67 -5.20 3.03 -0.36
CA LYS A 67 -5.65 1.72 0.10
C LYS A 67 -5.78 0.74 -1.07
N GLU A 68 -6.50 1.12 -2.11
CA GLU A 68 -6.66 0.32 -3.33
C GLU A 68 -5.31 -0.01 -3.98
N SER A 69 -4.37 0.95 -3.99
CA SER A 69 -3.05 0.76 -4.58
C SER A 69 -2.21 -0.26 -3.80
N ILE A 70 -2.22 -0.16 -2.46
CA ILE A 70 -1.52 -1.12 -1.59
C ILE A 70 -2.21 -2.48 -1.66
N GLU A 71 -3.54 -2.52 -1.62
CA GLU A 71 -4.33 -3.75 -1.73
C GLU A 71 -4.00 -4.50 -3.02
N LYS A 72 -3.99 -3.82 -4.16
CA LYS A 72 -3.63 -4.42 -5.46
C LYS A 72 -2.20 -4.96 -5.48
N TYR A 73 -1.26 -4.26 -4.85
CA TYR A 73 0.12 -4.73 -4.74
C TYR A 73 0.25 -5.99 -3.88
N ILE A 74 -0.45 -6.05 -2.73
CA ILE A 74 -0.45 -7.23 -1.85
C ILE A 74 -1.11 -8.42 -2.55
N ASP A 75 -2.21 -8.19 -3.26
CA ASP A 75 -2.88 -9.23 -4.06
C ASP A 75 -1.94 -9.79 -5.14
N TRP A 76 -1.29 -8.91 -5.93
CA TRP A 76 -0.29 -9.34 -6.89
C TRP A 76 0.85 -10.13 -6.23
N CYS A 77 1.33 -9.69 -5.06
CA CYS A 77 2.35 -10.43 -4.33
C CYS A 77 1.88 -11.83 -3.91
N THR A 78 0.59 -11.97 -3.58
CA THR A 78 -0.03 -13.27 -3.27
C THR A 78 -0.09 -14.15 -4.52
N GLU A 79 -0.51 -13.59 -5.66
CA GLU A 79 -0.56 -14.28 -6.95
C GLU A 79 0.82 -14.77 -7.43
N GLN A 80 1.87 -13.98 -7.18
CA GLN A 80 3.26 -14.35 -7.49
C GLN A 80 3.90 -15.29 -6.45
N GLY A 81 3.19 -15.65 -5.37
CA GLY A 81 3.69 -16.52 -4.31
C GLY A 81 4.69 -15.87 -3.35
N TYR A 82 4.78 -14.53 -3.34
CA TYR A 82 5.57 -13.79 -2.35
C TYR A 82 4.90 -13.74 -0.98
N ARG A 83 3.58 -13.93 -0.92
CA ARG A 83 2.77 -13.98 0.30
C ARG A 83 1.85 -15.21 0.26
N ASN A 84 1.73 -15.94 1.37
CA ASN A 84 0.83 -17.09 1.49
C ASN A 84 -0.43 -16.80 2.32
N GLU A 85 -0.44 -15.69 3.04
CA GLU A 85 -1.56 -15.26 3.86
C GLU A 85 -2.52 -14.39 3.04
N PRO A 86 -3.83 -14.41 3.36
CA PRO A 86 -4.78 -13.49 2.76
C PRO A 86 -4.34 -12.03 2.92
N ASN A 87 -4.76 -11.20 1.98
CA ASN A 87 -4.54 -9.77 2.04
C ASN A 87 -5.38 -9.17 3.20
N PRO A 88 -4.74 -8.58 4.22
CA PRO A 88 -5.44 -8.06 5.40
C PRO A 88 -6.35 -6.86 5.09
N LEU A 89 -6.16 -6.18 3.96
CA LEU A 89 -6.98 -5.03 3.57
C LEU A 89 -8.34 -5.40 2.95
N ARG A 90 -8.58 -6.68 2.68
CA ARG A 90 -9.83 -7.17 2.08
C ARG A 90 -11.05 -6.97 2.98
N GLU A 91 -10.84 -6.94 4.29
CA GLU A 91 -11.90 -6.72 5.28
C GLU A 91 -12.12 -5.23 5.59
N CYS A 92 -11.25 -4.35 5.09
CA CYS A 92 -11.34 -2.92 5.30
C CYS A 92 -12.16 -2.27 4.17
N ASP A 93 -13.21 -1.55 4.51
CA ASP A 93 -14.04 -0.83 3.56
C ASP A 93 -13.54 0.61 3.31
N GLU A 94 -14.32 1.40 2.58
CA GLU A 94 -14.00 2.81 2.34
C GLU A 94 -14.10 3.66 3.62
N GLU A 95 -15.03 3.33 4.53
CA GLU A 95 -15.21 4.05 5.79
C GLU A 95 -14.00 3.88 6.72
N TRP A 96 -13.37 2.71 6.69
CA TRP A 96 -12.09 2.46 7.36
C TRP A 96 -11.02 3.48 6.96
N CYS A 97 -11.04 4.02 5.73
CA CYS A 97 -10.06 5.00 5.29
C CYS A 97 -10.20 6.37 5.97
N TYR A 98 -11.36 6.68 6.58
CA TYR A 98 -11.62 8.00 7.17
C TYR A 98 -10.72 8.30 8.36
N GLN A 99 -10.24 7.27 9.07
CA GLN A 99 -9.39 7.44 10.25
C GLN A 99 -7.98 7.98 9.93
N PHE A 100 -7.56 7.96 8.65
CA PHE A 100 -6.21 8.39 8.23
C PHE A 100 -6.18 9.80 7.63
N VAL A 101 -7.33 10.43 7.44
CA VAL A 101 -7.45 11.71 6.75
C VAL A 101 -7.11 12.86 7.69
N THR A 102 -6.25 13.77 7.26
CA THR A 102 -5.82 14.92 8.07
C THR A 102 -6.68 16.17 7.91
N SER A 103 -7.57 16.20 6.91
CA SER A 103 -8.55 17.28 6.72
C SER A 103 -9.88 16.73 6.19
N THR A 104 -10.94 16.91 6.97
CA THR A 104 -12.33 16.56 6.63
C THR A 104 -12.98 17.56 5.69
#